data_AF-A0A2K2V8L1-F1
#
_entry.id   AF-A0A2K2V8L1-F1
#
_cell.length_a   1.000
_cell.length_b   1.000
_cell.length_c   1.000
_cell.angle_alpha   90.00
_cell.angle_beta   90.00
_cell.angle_gamma   90.00
#
_symmetry.space_group_name_H-M   'P 1'
#
loop_
_entity.id
_entity.type
_entity.pdbx_description
1 polymer ?
#
loop_
_entity_poly.entity_id
_entity_poly.type
_entity_poly.pdbx_seq_one_letter_code
_entity_poly.pdbx_strand_id
1 'polypeptide(L)'
;MTYEKNNSRKFTFSEKLYLLAASIGIAVSIFIYYRFTSGIALAISGILISLSVILGVIYPFWLHRKPSTSVDMDLTFLLQHMYSISTGSPPREAIFDCVGRENIYPKYSPIFLKIFKLGKEWGYSFPQACALVANEVKSKVLKEILSRLSTVLAIGENVELFLKTELSTIISEFETQYMRTVEAARVFLGIYTSLLASSVFMLANFLLLAFFFGGDVKMVVTSYFFVLATVVSVAVLLYLTMPSEVYETKVKPRPKTYRMIDLSSAVISTAAIASSVYLALIGRMSFNVLGALSIIYGAAFLVPGWMAKGIEGLIREIDDFFPVFIRSYALNYETIPNMAKALKPMLIVELGKLTRILENLYARLLNSIDPTIAWGMVASESRSELVRRFLRIFIDTIERGGRVSEVGASLSDHHNLIVRLRRNRLQIAKT
;
A
#
# COMPACT_ATOMS: atom_id res chain seq x y z
N MET A 1 30.46 -19.47 28.28
CA MET A 1 31.13 -19.70 26.98
C MET A 1 30.50 -18.77 25.96
N THR A 2 31.33 -17.85 25.50
CA THR A 2 31.09 -16.64 24.72
C THR A 2 30.64 -16.98 23.29
N TYR A 3 29.46 -16.54 22.89
CA TYR A 3 29.08 -16.38 21.48
C TYR A 3 28.98 -14.89 21.18
N GLU A 4 30.15 -14.26 21.14
CA GLU A 4 30.36 -12.98 20.49
C GLU A 4 30.94 -13.26 19.10
N LYS A 5 30.55 -12.44 18.11
CA LYS A 5 31.10 -12.35 16.75
C LYS A 5 30.48 -13.26 15.67
N ASN A 6 29.41 -12.77 15.05
CA ASN A 6 29.36 -12.67 13.58
C ASN A 6 28.29 -11.66 13.12
N ASN A 7 28.55 -10.36 13.34
CA ASN A 7 27.80 -9.28 12.71
C ASN A 7 28.33 -9.04 11.29
N SER A 8 28.30 -10.07 10.43
CA SER A 8 28.57 -9.90 9.00
C SER A 8 27.29 -9.44 8.32
N ARG A 9 27.33 -8.21 7.79
CA ARG A 9 26.36 -7.63 6.86
C ARG A 9 26.12 -8.59 5.69
N LYS A 10 25.17 -9.51 5.82
CA LYS A 10 24.69 -10.31 4.68
C LYS A 10 23.59 -9.52 4.00
N PHE A 11 23.97 -8.78 2.97
CA PHE A 11 23.02 -8.10 2.09
C PHE A 11 22.02 -9.11 1.52
N THR A 12 20.71 -8.81 1.58
CA THR A 12 19.67 -9.66 1.01
C THR A 12 19.79 -9.75 -0.52
N PHE A 13 19.27 -10.80 -1.17
CA PHE A 13 19.38 -11.01 -2.62
C PHE A 13 18.89 -9.80 -3.44
N SER A 14 17.85 -9.11 -2.97
CA SER A 14 17.37 -7.85 -3.55
C SER A 14 18.38 -6.71 -3.46
N GLU A 15 19.12 -6.59 -2.37
CA GLU A 15 20.13 -5.52 -2.18
C GLU A 15 21.33 -5.70 -3.10
N LYS A 16 21.76 -6.94 -3.33
CA LYS A 16 22.80 -7.23 -4.33
C LYS A 16 22.34 -6.84 -5.73
N LEU A 17 21.06 -7.06 -6.06
CA LEU A 17 20.49 -6.66 -7.34
C LEU A 17 20.44 -5.13 -7.51
N TYR A 18 20.06 -4.38 -6.47
CA TYR A 18 20.04 -2.92 -6.52
C TYR A 18 21.45 -2.30 -6.55
N LEU A 19 22.40 -2.85 -5.81
CA LEU A 19 23.81 -2.43 -5.85
C LEU A 19 24.46 -2.75 -7.20
N LEU A 20 24.11 -3.89 -7.82
CA LEU A 20 24.51 -4.23 -9.18
C LEU A 20 23.85 -3.32 -10.22
N ALA A 21 22.57 -3.00 -10.07
CA ALA A 21 21.89 -2.05 -10.95
C ALA A 21 22.51 -0.64 -10.85
N ALA A 22 22.90 -0.22 -9.65
CA ALA A 22 23.58 1.06 -9.43
C ALA A 22 25.00 1.06 -10.02
N SER A 23 25.78 -0.03 -9.88
CA SER A 23 27.11 -0.11 -10.47
C SER A 23 27.07 -0.20 -12.01
N ILE A 24 26.08 -0.90 -12.57
CA ILE A 24 25.80 -0.93 -14.01
C ILE A 24 25.37 0.47 -14.50
N GLY A 25 24.51 1.17 -13.75
CA GLY A 25 24.11 2.55 -14.07
C GLY A 25 25.28 3.53 -14.10
N ILE A 26 26.21 3.41 -13.14
CA ILE A 26 27.45 4.20 -13.10
C ILE A 26 28.36 3.84 -14.27
N ALA A 27 28.54 2.55 -14.59
CA ALA A 27 29.37 2.09 -15.69
C ALA A 27 28.83 2.55 -17.06
N VAL A 28 27.51 2.48 -17.26
CA VAL A 28 26.83 2.97 -18.47
C VAL A 28 26.95 4.49 -18.58
N SER A 29 26.87 5.21 -17.46
CA SER A 29 27.08 6.66 -17.43
C SER A 29 28.51 7.06 -17.85
N ILE A 30 29.51 6.36 -17.30
CA ILE A 30 30.92 6.56 -17.66
C ILE A 30 31.14 6.22 -19.15
N PHE A 31 30.51 5.17 -19.65
CA PHE A 31 30.60 4.78 -21.07
C PHE A 31 30.00 5.84 -22.01
N ILE A 32 28.85 6.41 -21.66
CA ILE A 32 28.20 7.49 -22.43
C ILE A 32 29.06 8.77 -22.42
N TYR A 33 29.66 9.10 -21.26
CA TYR A 33 30.57 10.23 -21.11
C TYR A 33 31.79 10.13 -22.03
N TYR A 34 32.42 8.96 -22.09
CA TYR A 34 33.61 8.76 -22.93
C TYR A 34 33.29 8.67 -24.43
N ARG A 35 32.08 8.24 -24.82
CA ARG A 35 31.75 8.01 -26.23
C ARG A 35 31.19 9.24 -26.97
N PHE A 36 30.60 10.21 -26.26
CA PHE A 36 29.98 11.39 -26.85
C PHE A 36 30.57 12.69 -26.31
N THR A 37 31.35 13.38 -27.14
CA THR A 37 32.00 14.68 -26.85
C THR A 37 31.05 15.88 -27.02
N SER A 38 29.76 15.70 -26.75
CA SER A 38 28.75 16.77 -26.81
C SER A 38 28.32 17.17 -25.40
N GLY A 39 28.05 18.46 -25.16
CA GLY A 39 27.64 18.96 -23.84
C GLY A 39 26.37 18.28 -23.28
N ILE A 40 25.55 17.71 -24.17
CA ILE A 40 24.34 16.96 -23.85
C ILE A 40 24.68 15.61 -23.20
N ALA A 41 25.71 14.91 -23.67
CA ALA A 41 26.14 13.63 -23.11
C ALA A 41 26.72 13.79 -21.69
N LEU A 42 27.39 14.91 -21.43
CA LEU A 42 27.92 15.30 -20.11
C LEU A 42 26.78 15.48 -19.09
N ALA A 43 25.69 16.13 -19.50
CA ALA A 43 24.51 16.33 -18.65
C ALA A 43 23.74 15.02 -18.38
N ILE A 44 23.58 14.18 -19.42
CA ILE A 44 22.95 12.84 -19.31
C ILE A 44 23.76 11.95 -18.37
N SER A 45 25.10 11.99 -18.43
CA SER A 45 25.95 11.24 -17.50
C SER A 45 25.81 11.73 -16.05
N GLY A 46 25.66 13.04 -15.83
CA GLY A 46 25.43 13.60 -14.50
C GLY A 46 24.11 13.16 -13.87
N ILE A 47 23.03 13.14 -14.67
CA ILE A 47 21.71 12.63 -14.26
C ILE A 47 21.79 11.14 -13.90
N LEU A 48 22.45 10.34 -14.73
CA LEU A 48 22.61 8.91 -14.47
C LEU A 48 23.42 8.65 -13.20
N ILE A 49 24.48 9.40 -12.93
CA ILE A 49 25.28 9.26 -11.71
C ILE A 49 24.46 9.63 -10.48
N SER A 50 23.74 10.76 -10.50
CA SER A 50 22.92 11.18 -9.35
C SER A 50 21.82 10.15 -9.06
N LEU A 51 21.11 9.69 -10.10
CA LEU A 51 20.06 8.67 -9.99
C LEU A 51 20.63 7.32 -9.49
N SER A 52 21.82 6.93 -9.94
CA SER A 52 22.50 5.69 -9.51
C SER A 52 22.92 5.75 -8.05
N VAL A 53 23.44 6.89 -7.58
CA VAL A 53 23.84 7.07 -6.18
C VAL A 53 22.61 7.06 -5.25
N ILE A 54 21.51 7.68 -5.68
CA ILE A 54 20.26 7.71 -4.91
C ILE A 54 19.63 6.31 -4.84
N LEU A 55 19.53 5.60 -5.95
CA LEU A 55 18.97 4.24 -5.98
C LEU A 55 19.90 3.20 -5.33
N GLY A 56 21.21 3.38 -5.41
CA GLY A 56 22.20 2.42 -4.91
C GLY A 56 22.55 2.57 -3.43
N VAL A 57 22.58 3.81 -2.91
CA VAL A 57 23.03 4.10 -1.54
C VAL A 57 21.86 4.47 -0.64
N ILE A 58 20.97 5.37 -1.09
CA ILE A 58 19.89 5.91 -0.25
C ILE A 58 18.77 4.89 -0.09
N TYR A 59 18.35 4.22 -1.17
CA TYR A 59 17.27 3.23 -1.13
C TYR A 59 17.53 2.05 -0.16
N PRO A 60 18.67 1.33 -0.21
CA PRO A 60 18.91 0.26 0.75
C PRO A 60 19.07 0.80 2.18
N PHE A 61 19.72 1.95 2.37
CA PHE A 61 19.86 2.55 3.71
C PHE A 61 18.50 2.90 4.34
N TRP A 62 17.53 3.32 3.53
CA TRP A 62 16.18 3.65 3.99
C TRP A 62 15.32 2.40 4.24
N LEU A 63 15.43 1.36 3.40
CA LEU A 63 14.71 0.09 3.60
C LEU A 63 15.05 -0.57 4.95
N HIS A 64 16.31 -0.49 5.37
CA HIS A 64 16.79 -1.05 6.63
C HIS A 64 16.36 -0.26 7.87
N ARG A 65 15.89 0.98 7.68
CA ARG A 65 15.38 1.82 8.77
C ARG A 65 13.87 1.69 8.99
N LYS A 66 13.13 0.88 8.22
CA LYS A 66 11.74 0.55 8.61
C LYS A 66 11.78 -0.16 9.96
N PRO A 67 11.42 0.51 11.05
CA PRO A 67 11.62 -0.08 12.35
C PRO A 67 10.65 -1.25 12.51
N SER A 68 11.14 -2.41 12.97
CA SER A 68 10.33 -3.59 13.33
C SER A 68 9.29 -3.31 14.45
N THR A 69 9.25 -2.06 14.92
CA THR A 69 8.39 -1.55 15.99
C THR A 69 7.19 -0.76 15.46
N SER A 70 7.00 -0.59 14.15
CA SER A 70 5.80 0.07 13.62
C SER A 70 4.57 -0.83 13.71
N VAL A 71 3.45 -0.25 14.13
CA VAL A 71 2.14 -0.89 14.03
C VAL A 71 1.74 -0.89 12.55
N ASP A 72 1.51 -2.09 12.01
CA ASP A 72 1.11 -2.25 10.61
C ASP A 72 -0.42 -2.34 10.49
N MET A 73 -0.97 -1.86 9.39
CA MET A 73 -2.41 -1.95 9.10
C MET A 73 -2.90 -3.42 9.08
N ASP A 74 -2.08 -4.36 8.60
CA ASP A 74 -2.42 -5.79 8.62
C ASP A 74 -2.63 -6.33 10.05
N LEU A 75 -1.95 -5.75 11.06
CA LEU A 75 -2.12 -6.12 12.47
C LEU A 75 -3.46 -5.62 13.02
N THR A 76 -3.91 -4.43 12.61
CA THR A 76 -5.22 -3.90 13.04
C THR A 76 -6.35 -4.78 12.50
N PHE A 77 -6.28 -5.22 11.24
CA PHE A 77 -7.25 -6.16 10.66
C PHE A 77 -7.22 -7.54 11.32
N LEU A 78 -6.02 -8.04 11.63
CA LEU A 78 -5.84 -9.31 12.34
C LEU A 78 -6.55 -9.29 13.70
N LEU A 79 -6.27 -8.26 14.52
CA LEU A 79 -6.89 -8.09 15.83
C LEU A 79 -8.40 -7.85 15.73
N GLN A 80 -8.83 -7.06 14.74
CA GLN A 80 -10.25 -6.88 14.45
C GLN A 80 -10.91 -8.23 14.16
N HIS A 81 -10.27 -9.09 13.37
CA HIS A 81 -10.78 -10.41 13.05
C HIS A 81 -10.89 -11.30 14.29
N MET A 82 -9.81 -11.36 15.08
CA MET A 82 -9.81 -12.11 16.35
C MET A 82 -10.90 -11.62 17.30
N TYR A 83 -11.02 -10.30 17.51
CA TYR A 83 -12.07 -9.70 18.33
C TYR A 83 -13.45 -10.09 17.83
N SER A 84 -13.67 -9.96 16.52
CA SER A 84 -14.98 -10.22 15.91
C SER A 84 -15.41 -11.68 16.10
N ILE A 85 -14.49 -12.63 15.90
CA ILE A 85 -14.73 -14.06 16.16
C ILE A 85 -14.95 -14.33 17.65
N SER A 86 -14.20 -13.68 18.54
CA SER A 86 -14.30 -13.91 19.99
C SER A 86 -15.67 -13.53 20.56
N THR A 87 -16.42 -12.63 19.91
CA THR A 87 -17.77 -12.25 20.34
C THR A 87 -18.78 -13.41 20.34
N GLY A 88 -18.54 -14.45 19.55
CA GLY A 88 -19.37 -15.67 19.50
C GLY A 88 -19.02 -16.70 20.58
N SER A 89 -18.11 -16.36 21.50
CA SER A 89 -17.55 -17.29 22.49
C SER A 89 -17.14 -18.65 21.91
N PRO A 90 -16.41 -18.70 20.79
CA PRO A 90 -16.06 -19.97 20.17
C PRO A 90 -15.00 -20.71 21.00
N PRO A 91 -14.78 -22.01 20.71
CA PRO A 91 -13.62 -22.72 21.25
C PRO A 91 -12.34 -21.94 20.98
N ARG A 92 -11.42 -21.89 21.96
CA ARG A 92 -10.17 -21.11 21.88
C ARG A 92 -9.38 -21.42 20.61
N GLU A 93 -9.43 -22.67 20.16
CA GLU A 93 -8.78 -23.15 18.93
C GLU A 93 -9.32 -22.49 17.66
N ALA A 94 -10.62 -22.18 17.60
CA ALA A 94 -11.26 -21.64 16.41
C ALA A 94 -10.81 -20.21 16.07
N ILE A 95 -10.45 -19.41 17.08
CA ILE A 95 -9.90 -18.06 16.88
C ILE A 95 -8.58 -18.16 16.11
N PHE A 96 -7.67 -19.04 16.53
CA PHE A 96 -6.37 -19.24 15.89
C PHE A 96 -6.49 -19.93 14.53
N ASP A 97 -7.43 -20.88 14.39
CA ASP A 97 -7.64 -21.59 13.12
C ASP A 97 -8.15 -20.67 12.02
N CYS A 98 -9.21 -19.90 12.32
CA CYS A 98 -9.76 -18.94 11.38
C CYS A 98 -8.67 -17.98 10.92
N VAL A 99 -7.96 -17.42 11.90
CA VAL A 99 -7.02 -16.36 11.61
C VAL A 99 -5.78 -16.91 10.89
N GLY A 100 -5.36 -18.12 11.23
CA GLY A 100 -4.22 -18.78 10.60
C GLY A 100 -4.44 -19.18 9.14
N ARG A 101 -5.67 -19.57 8.76
CA ARG A 101 -5.99 -20.05 7.40
C ARG A 101 -6.27 -18.93 6.41
N GLU A 102 -6.67 -17.76 6.89
CA GLU A 102 -6.99 -16.63 6.04
C GLU A 102 -5.75 -15.98 5.44
N ASN A 103 -5.74 -15.75 4.12
CA ASN A 103 -4.61 -15.10 3.42
C ASN A 103 -4.81 -13.57 3.28
N ILE A 104 -5.44 -12.96 4.28
CA ILE A 104 -5.77 -11.53 4.28
C ILE A 104 -4.58 -10.70 4.78
N TYR A 105 -3.86 -11.23 5.77
CA TYR A 105 -2.72 -10.59 6.44
C TYR A 105 -1.49 -11.53 6.34
N PRO A 106 -0.86 -11.61 5.16
CA PRO A 106 0.14 -12.64 4.83
C PRO A 106 1.36 -12.63 5.77
N LYS A 107 1.67 -11.50 6.42
CA LYS A 107 2.74 -11.38 7.41
C LYS A 107 2.41 -12.13 8.72
N TYR A 108 1.14 -12.21 9.09
CA TYR A 108 0.68 -12.67 10.40
C TYR A 108 -0.02 -14.03 10.36
N SER A 109 -0.76 -14.35 9.29
CA SER A 109 -1.46 -15.64 9.15
C SER A 109 -0.58 -16.87 9.44
N PRO A 110 0.64 -17.02 8.87
CA PRO A 110 1.46 -18.20 9.14
C PRO A 110 1.92 -18.30 10.60
N ILE A 111 2.03 -17.17 11.31
CA ILE A 111 2.39 -17.14 12.75
C ILE A 111 1.22 -17.70 13.56
N PHE A 112 -0.01 -17.28 13.27
CA PHE A 112 -1.21 -17.77 13.96
C PHE A 112 -1.55 -19.21 13.59
N LEU A 113 -1.31 -19.61 12.34
CA LEU A 113 -1.42 -21.01 11.91
C LEU A 113 -0.43 -21.90 12.68
N LYS A 114 0.78 -21.41 12.96
CA LYS A 114 1.75 -22.12 13.81
C LYS A 114 1.22 -22.30 15.24
N ILE A 115 0.62 -21.26 15.83
CA ILE A 115 -0.01 -21.36 17.17
C ILE A 115 -1.13 -22.42 17.16
N PHE A 116 -2.00 -22.39 16.14
CA PHE A 116 -3.07 -23.38 15.99
C PHE A 116 -2.53 -24.80 15.90
N LYS A 117 -1.51 -25.04 15.04
CA LYS A 117 -0.89 -26.36 14.89
C LYS A 117 -0.22 -26.84 16.17
N LEU A 118 0.50 -25.97 16.87
CA LEU A 118 1.12 -26.33 18.15
C LEU A 118 0.07 -26.74 19.20
N GLY A 119 -1.06 -26.04 19.24
CA GLY A 119 -2.16 -26.36 20.14
C GLY A 119 -2.87 -27.67 19.76
N LYS A 120 -3.31 -27.78 18.51
CA LYS A 120 -4.20 -28.85 18.05
C LYS A 120 -3.47 -30.15 17.69
N GLU A 121 -2.35 -30.05 16.95
CA GLU A 121 -1.63 -31.21 16.41
C GLU A 121 -0.52 -31.69 17.35
N TRP A 122 0.13 -30.78 18.08
CA TRP A 122 1.30 -31.10 18.94
C TRP A 122 0.96 -31.22 20.43
N GLY A 123 -0.29 -30.98 20.83
CA GLY A 123 -0.76 -31.18 22.20
C GLY A 123 -0.28 -30.13 23.21
N TYR A 124 0.31 -29.02 22.77
CA TYR A 124 0.60 -27.90 23.67
C TYR A 124 -0.68 -27.19 24.12
N SER A 125 -0.70 -26.62 25.32
CA SER A 125 -1.79 -25.72 25.69
C SER A 125 -1.70 -24.42 24.88
N PHE A 126 -2.84 -23.83 24.49
CA PHE A 126 -2.85 -22.55 23.76
C PHE A 126 -2.06 -21.42 24.44
N PRO A 127 -2.06 -21.27 25.78
CA PRO A 127 -1.17 -20.35 26.47
C PRO A 127 0.32 -20.62 26.18
N GLN A 128 0.76 -21.88 26.30
CA GLN A 128 2.15 -22.27 26.04
C GLN A 128 2.54 -22.06 24.57
N ALA A 129 1.64 -22.41 23.64
CA ALA A 129 1.84 -22.20 22.22
C ALA A 129 2.01 -20.70 21.89
N CYS A 130 1.17 -19.83 22.47
CA CYS A 130 1.31 -18.38 22.31
C CYS A 130 2.64 -17.86 22.85
N ALA A 131 3.03 -18.30 24.06
CA ALA A 131 4.30 -17.89 24.68
C ALA A 131 5.53 -18.34 23.87
N LEU A 132 5.50 -19.56 23.33
CA LEU A 132 6.58 -20.10 22.50
C LEU A 132 6.72 -19.30 21.21
N VAL A 133 5.62 -19.06 20.50
CA VAL A 133 5.62 -18.28 19.26
C VAL A 133 5.99 -16.82 19.52
N ALA A 134 5.57 -16.23 20.64
CA ALA A 134 5.95 -14.86 21.02
C ALA A 134 7.49 -14.67 21.08
N ASN A 135 8.24 -15.69 21.51
CA ASN A 135 9.69 -15.61 21.60
C ASN A 135 10.40 -15.69 20.23
N GLU A 136 9.75 -16.25 19.21
CA GLU A 136 10.30 -16.37 17.85
C GLU A 136 9.97 -15.17 16.96
N VAL A 137 8.90 -14.43 17.28
CA VAL A 137 8.41 -13.32 16.48
C VAL A 137 9.38 -12.12 16.53
N LYS A 138 9.76 -11.61 15.35
CA LYS A 138 10.65 -10.44 15.21
C LYS A 138 9.98 -9.09 15.53
N SER A 139 8.66 -9.00 15.38
CA SER A 139 7.91 -7.78 15.65
C SER A 139 7.71 -7.62 17.16
N LYS A 140 8.21 -6.52 17.72
CA LYS A 140 8.09 -6.25 19.16
C LYS A 140 6.63 -6.13 19.60
N VAL A 141 5.81 -5.43 18.82
CA VAL A 141 4.38 -5.22 19.10
C VAL A 141 3.63 -6.56 19.17
N LEU A 142 3.81 -7.42 18.15
CA LEU A 142 3.14 -8.73 18.14
C LEU A 142 3.63 -9.65 19.27
N LYS A 143 4.93 -9.61 19.59
CA LYS A 143 5.49 -10.36 20.72
C LYS A 143 4.81 -9.98 22.03
N GLU A 144 4.63 -8.69 22.29
CA GLU A 144 3.97 -8.19 23.50
C GLU A 144 2.49 -8.58 23.55
N ILE A 145 1.77 -8.48 22.43
CA ILE A 145 0.37 -8.92 22.32
C ILE A 145 0.25 -10.42 22.60
N LEU A 146 1.08 -11.26 21.96
CA LEU A 146 1.04 -12.71 22.15
C LEU A 146 1.42 -13.10 23.59
N SER A 147 2.37 -12.38 24.20
CA SER A 147 2.73 -12.59 25.61
C SER A 147 1.57 -12.25 26.52
N ARG A 148 0.90 -11.11 26.34
CA ARG A 148 -0.29 -10.74 27.13
C ARG A 148 -1.44 -11.74 26.91
N LEU A 149 -1.70 -12.10 25.66
CA LEU A 149 -2.71 -13.09 25.28
C LEU A 149 -2.44 -14.45 25.94
N SER A 150 -1.17 -14.88 26.02
CA SER A 150 -0.81 -16.13 26.69
C SER A 150 -1.19 -16.12 28.17
N THR A 151 -0.95 -14.99 28.86
CA THR A 151 -1.32 -14.79 30.27
C THR A 151 -2.83 -14.80 30.47
N VAL A 152 -3.58 -14.08 29.62
CA VAL A 152 -5.06 -14.04 29.65
C VAL A 152 -5.65 -15.44 29.44
N LEU A 153 -5.11 -16.20 28.48
CA LEU A 153 -5.55 -17.57 28.21
C LEU A 153 -5.21 -18.55 29.34
N ALA A 154 -4.07 -18.34 30.02
CA ALA A 154 -3.65 -19.16 31.15
C ALA A 154 -4.54 -18.94 32.39
N ILE A 155 -4.87 -17.68 32.66
CA ILE A 155 -5.74 -17.29 33.78
C ILE A 155 -7.21 -17.65 33.50
N GLY A 156 -7.60 -17.73 32.21
CA GLY A 156 -8.98 -17.99 31.81
C GLY A 156 -9.87 -16.76 31.87
N GLU A 157 -9.27 -15.56 31.76
CA GLU A 157 -9.99 -14.30 31.66
C GLU A 157 -10.78 -14.20 30.33
N ASN A 158 -11.74 -13.27 30.26
CA ASN A 158 -12.52 -13.02 29.06
C ASN A 158 -11.63 -12.52 27.89
N VAL A 159 -11.36 -13.43 26.95
CA VAL A 159 -10.55 -13.18 25.74
C VAL A 159 -11.14 -12.07 24.88
N GLU A 160 -12.46 -11.94 24.82
CA GLU A 160 -13.12 -10.90 24.03
C GLU A 160 -12.84 -9.51 24.60
N LEU A 161 -12.95 -9.35 25.92
CA LEU A 161 -12.66 -8.06 26.57
C LEU A 161 -11.21 -7.66 26.36
N PHE A 162 -10.29 -8.62 26.52
CA PHE A 162 -8.87 -8.41 26.21
C PHE A 162 -8.66 -7.95 24.77
N LEU A 163 -9.22 -8.68 23.79
CA LEU A 163 -9.07 -8.36 22.37
C LEU A 163 -9.70 -7.01 22.01
N LYS A 164 -10.82 -6.64 22.62
CA LYS A 164 -11.47 -5.33 22.43
C LYS A 164 -10.57 -4.20 22.89
N THR A 165 -10.00 -4.32 24.09
CA THR A 165 -9.08 -3.32 24.65
C THR A 165 -7.82 -3.24 23.80
N GLU A 166 -7.19 -4.37 23.50
CA GLU A 166 -5.97 -4.44 22.71
C GLU A 166 -6.15 -3.86 21.30
N LEU A 167 -7.28 -4.18 20.64
CA LEU A 167 -7.65 -3.61 19.36
C LEU A 167 -7.76 -2.08 19.42
N SER A 168 -8.44 -1.54 20.42
CA SER A 168 -8.59 -0.09 20.57
C SER A 168 -7.23 0.61 20.77
N THR A 169 -6.35 0.04 21.59
CA THR A 169 -5.00 0.56 21.82
C THR A 169 -4.17 0.55 20.54
N ILE A 170 -4.17 -0.58 19.82
CA ILE A 170 -3.39 -0.74 18.58
C ILE A 170 -3.93 0.15 17.45
N ILE A 171 -5.25 0.34 17.37
CA ILE A 171 -5.86 1.28 16.42
C ILE A 171 -5.42 2.72 16.72
N SER A 172 -5.45 3.16 17.98
CA SER A 172 -5.01 4.51 18.35
C SER A 172 -3.50 4.73 18.13
N GLU A 173 -2.68 3.72 18.40
CA GLU A 173 -1.24 3.77 18.10
C GLU A 173 -0.99 3.83 16.59
N PHE A 174 -1.72 3.03 15.80
CA PHE A 174 -1.69 3.07 14.34
C PHE A 174 -2.09 4.45 13.80
N GLU A 175 -3.18 5.04 14.28
CA GLU A 175 -3.62 6.38 13.89
C GLU A 175 -2.53 7.43 14.17
N THR A 176 -1.95 7.39 15.37
CA THR A 176 -0.89 8.32 15.78
C THR A 176 0.35 8.16 14.89
N GLN A 177 0.77 6.93 14.62
CA GLN A 177 1.92 6.65 13.77
C GLN A 177 1.65 7.07 12.31
N TYR A 178 0.44 6.81 11.83
CA TYR A 178 0.04 7.19 10.48
C TYR A 178 0.04 8.71 10.31
N MET A 179 -0.55 9.45 11.26
CA MET A 179 -0.57 10.92 11.24
C MET A 179 0.84 11.50 11.24
N ARG A 180 1.73 11.00 12.11
CA ARG A 180 3.16 11.40 12.12
C ARG A 180 3.83 11.17 10.77
N THR A 181 3.52 10.07 10.09
CA THR A 181 4.08 9.75 8.77
C THR A 181 3.55 10.71 7.70
N VAL A 182 2.26 11.05 7.77
CA VAL A 182 1.62 12.01 6.88
C VAL A 182 2.14 13.44 7.11
N GLU A 183 2.36 13.85 8.36
CA GLU A 183 2.98 15.13 8.71
C GLU A 183 4.43 15.21 8.25
N ALA A 184 5.21 14.13 8.43
CA ALA A 184 6.56 14.06 7.89
C ALA A 184 6.54 14.23 6.36
N ALA A 185 5.62 13.55 5.67
CA ALA A 185 5.44 13.69 4.23
C ALA A 185 5.08 15.13 3.82
N ARG A 186 4.26 15.83 4.62
CA ARG A 186 3.92 17.26 4.40
C ARG A 186 5.15 18.16 4.50
N VAL A 187 5.99 17.97 5.51
CA VAL A 187 7.23 18.73 5.68
C VAL A 187 8.18 18.48 4.51
N PHE A 188 8.34 17.22 4.10
CA PHE A 188 9.13 16.87 2.91
C PHE A 188 8.57 17.50 1.63
N LEU A 189 7.24 17.54 1.45
CA LEU A 189 6.60 18.20 0.32
C LEU A 189 6.89 19.71 0.33
N GLY A 190 6.87 20.37 1.50
CA GLY A 190 7.24 21.78 1.64
C GLY A 190 8.71 22.07 1.29
N ILE A 191 9.63 21.15 1.63
CA ILE A 191 11.03 21.23 1.21
C ILE A 191 11.14 21.08 -0.31
N TYR A 192 10.40 20.13 -0.89
CA TYR A 192 10.37 19.91 -2.34
C TYR A 192 9.86 21.13 -3.11
N THR A 193 8.75 21.74 -2.69
CA THR A 193 8.20 22.93 -3.35
C THR A 193 9.15 24.12 -3.26
N SER A 194 9.85 24.28 -2.13
CA SER A 194 10.85 25.34 -1.94
C SER A 194 12.09 25.13 -2.83
N LEU A 195 12.58 23.89 -2.93
CA LEU A 195 13.69 23.52 -3.81
C LEU A 195 13.32 23.69 -5.29
N LEU A 196 12.09 23.34 -5.67
CA LEU A 196 11.57 23.58 -7.01
C LEU A 196 11.54 25.07 -7.34
N ALA A 197 10.98 25.90 -6.47
CA ALA A 197 10.92 27.34 -6.68
C ALA A 197 12.31 27.96 -6.84
N SER A 198 13.26 27.57 -5.96
CA SER A 198 14.66 27.99 -6.05
C SER A 198 15.30 27.54 -7.37
N SER A 199 15.06 26.31 -7.80
CA SER A 199 15.62 25.77 -9.05
C SER A 199 15.06 26.48 -10.29
N VAL A 200 13.76 26.78 -10.31
CA VAL A 200 13.12 27.54 -11.40
C VAL A 200 13.63 28.97 -11.44
N PHE A 201 13.78 29.64 -10.30
CA PHE A 201 14.38 30.98 -10.21
C PHE A 201 15.82 30.99 -10.69
N MET A 202 16.62 29.99 -10.31
CA MET A 202 17.98 29.82 -10.78
C MET A 202 18.03 29.64 -12.31
N LEU A 203 17.14 28.81 -12.88
CA LEU A 203 17.01 28.66 -14.33
C LEU A 203 16.67 29.98 -15.03
N ALA A 204 15.69 30.73 -14.50
CA ALA A 204 15.29 32.00 -15.07
C ALA A 204 16.46 32.99 -15.10
N ASN A 205 17.24 33.08 -14.02
CA ASN A 205 18.44 33.92 -13.97
C ASN A 205 19.51 33.46 -14.96
N PHE A 206 19.80 32.16 -15.05
CA PHE A 206 20.77 31.67 -16.03
C PHE A 206 20.35 31.97 -17.47
N LEU A 207 19.05 31.88 -17.77
CA LEU A 207 18.52 32.21 -19.08
C LEU A 207 18.66 33.72 -19.38
N LEU A 208 18.39 34.58 -18.39
CA LEU A 208 18.61 36.03 -18.52
C LEU A 208 20.09 36.38 -18.71
N LEU A 209 21.00 35.81 -17.91
CA LEU A 209 22.44 36.04 -18.08
C LEU A 209 22.92 35.58 -19.45
N ALA A 210 22.47 34.40 -19.91
CA ALA A 210 22.83 33.91 -21.23
C ALA A 210 22.30 34.81 -22.36
N PHE A 211 21.10 35.37 -22.21
CA PHE A 211 20.52 36.31 -23.17
C PHE A 211 21.31 37.62 -23.25
N PHE A 212 21.66 38.22 -22.10
CA PHE A 212 22.35 39.53 -22.06
C PHE A 212 23.85 39.47 -22.36
N PHE A 213 24.55 38.43 -21.89
CA PHE A 213 26.01 38.34 -21.98
C PHE A 213 26.51 37.44 -23.13
N GLY A 214 25.63 37.00 -24.03
CA GLY A 214 26.00 36.17 -25.17
C GLY A 214 26.44 34.76 -24.77
N GLY A 215 25.66 34.11 -23.92
CA GLY A 215 25.93 32.74 -23.48
C GLY A 215 25.85 31.74 -24.64
N ASP A 216 26.80 30.80 -24.70
CA ASP A 216 26.75 29.69 -25.65
C ASP A 216 25.45 28.90 -25.45
N VAL A 217 24.77 28.54 -26.55
CA VAL A 217 23.58 27.68 -26.56
C VAL A 217 23.84 26.40 -25.75
N LYS A 218 25.08 25.90 -25.76
CA LYS A 218 25.48 24.74 -24.96
C LYS A 218 25.33 24.97 -23.46
N MET A 219 25.63 26.17 -22.96
CA MET A 219 25.54 26.52 -21.53
C MET A 219 24.08 26.59 -21.05
N VAL A 220 23.17 27.08 -21.88
CA VAL A 220 21.73 27.10 -21.59
C VAL A 220 21.15 25.69 -21.59
N VAL A 221 21.59 24.85 -22.53
CA VAL A 221 21.13 23.46 -22.61
C VAL A 221 21.63 22.65 -21.40
N THR A 222 22.89 22.78 -21.00
CA THR A 222 23.42 22.07 -19.82
C THR A 222 22.76 22.51 -18.52
N SER A 223 22.46 23.81 -18.34
CA SER A 223 21.76 24.29 -17.14
C SER A 223 20.32 23.78 -17.06
N TYR A 224 19.61 23.71 -18.19
CA TYR A 224 18.28 23.11 -18.27
C TYR A 224 18.29 21.64 -17.86
N PHE A 225 19.21 20.84 -18.40
CA PHE A 225 19.34 19.43 -18.02
C PHE A 225 19.76 19.25 -16.56
N PHE A 226 20.62 20.12 -16.03
CA PHE A 226 21.03 20.07 -14.63
C PHE A 226 19.84 20.30 -13.69
N VAL A 227 19.00 21.29 -13.98
CA VAL A 227 17.80 21.52 -13.17
C VAL A 227 16.76 20.42 -13.38
N LEU A 228 16.58 19.91 -14.59
CA LEU A 228 15.71 18.75 -14.82
C LEU A 228 16.21 17.53 -14.02
N ALA A 229 17.54 17.33 -13.93
CA ALA A 229 18.17 16.31 -13.10
C ALA A 229 17.81 16.45 -11.62
N THR A 230 17.94 17.66 -11.07
CA THR A 230 17.66 17.92 -9.65
C THR A 230 16.18 17.71 -9.36
N VAL A 231 15.29 18.19 -10.23
CA VAL A 231 13.84 17.99 -10.09
C VAL A 231 13.48 16.51 -10.13
N VAL A 232 13.96 15.76 -11.12
CA VAL A 232 13.68 14.32 -11.25
C VAL A 232 14.26 13.54 -10.06
N SER A 233 15.48 13.88 -9.64
CA SER A 233 16.15 13.29 -8.48
C SER A 233 15.32 13.46 -7.20
N VAL A 234 14.85 14.68 -6.92
CA VAL A 234 14.04 14.94 -5.73
C VAL A 234 12.65 14.30 -5.87
N ALA A 235 12.05 14.29 -7.06
CA ALA A 235 10.77 13.59 -7.30
C ALA A 235 10.88 12.08 -7.05
N VAL A 236 11.99 11.45 -7.48
CA VAL A 236 12.27 10.03 -7.19
C VAL A 236 12.45 9.81 -5.69
N LEU A 237 13.19 10.69 -5.00
CA LEU A 237 13.38 10.61 -3.55
C LEU A 237 12.04 10.74 -2.81
N LEU A 238 11.15 11.62 -3.26
CA LEU A 238 9.80 11.77 -2.72
C LEU A 238 8.94 10.51 -2.96
N TYR A 239 8.99 9.94 -4.17
CA TYR A 239 8.29 8.69 -4.48
C TYR A 239 8.76 7.52 -3.61
N LEU A 240 10.08 7.42 -3.35
CA LEU A 240 10.65 6.35 -2.52
C LEU A 240 10.35 6.49 -1.03
N THR A 241 10.21 7.72 -0.54
CA THR A 241 9.97 8.03 0.88
C THR A 241 8.48 8.03 1.24
N MET A 242 7.59 8.26 0.28
CA MET A 242 6.16 8.19 0.53
C MET A 242 5.69 6.74 0.75
N PRO A 243 4.93 6.46 1.83
CA PRO A 243 4.37 5.14 2.05
C PRO A 243 3.36 4.78 0.94
N SER A 244 3.63 3.69 0.24
CA SER A 244 2.70 3.10 -0.73
C SER A 244 1.61 2.33 0.03
N GLU A 245 0.35 2.75 -0.12
CA GLU A 245 -0.80 1.97 0.38
C GLU A 245 -1.42 1.19 -0.77
N VAL A 246 -1.81 -0.05 -0.48
CA VAL A 246 -2.52 -0.88 -1.46
C VAL A 246 -3.99 -0.47 -1.45
N TYR A 247 -4.41 0.28 -2.48
CA TYR A 247 -5.82 0.63 -2.70
C TYR A 247 -6.62 -0.50 -3.36
N GLU A 248 -5.95 -1.35 -4.16
CA GLU A 248 -6.60 -2.34 -5.03
C GLU A 248 -6.64 -3.76 -4.46
N THR A 249 -7.75 -4.45 -4.68
CA THR A 249 -7.84 -5.90 -4.46
C THR A 249 -6.93 -6.68 -5.40
N LYS A 250 -6.21 -7.68 -4.87
CA LYS A 250 -5.47 -8.67 -5.68
C LYS A 250 -6.30 -9.90 -6.07
N VAL A 251 -7.59 -9.91 -5.76
CA VAL A 251 -8.49 -11.05 -6.02
C VAL A 251 -8.86 -11.14 -7.50
N LYS A 252 -8.94 -12.38 -8.00
CA LYS A 252 -9.40 -12.68 -9.35
C LYS A 252 -10.92 -12.95 -9.33
N PRO A 253 -11.67 -12.57 -10.38
CA PRO A 253 -11.19 -12.00 -11.66
C PRO A 253 -10.95 -10.49 -11.58
N ARG A 254 -9.77 -10.05 -12.07
CA ARG A 254 -9.51 -8.62 -12.26
C ARG A 254 -10.29 -8.11 -13.47
N PRO A 255 -11.01 -6.99 -13.39
CA PRO A 255 -11.71 -6.45 -14.55
C PRO A 255 -10.71 -6.10 -15.67
N LYS A 256 -11.12 -6.30 -16.92
CA LYS A 256 -10.29 -6.07 -18.12
C LYS A 256 -9.71 -4.65 -18.17
N THR A 257 -10.38 -3.67 -17.57
CA THR A 257 -9.95 -2.27 -17.48
C THR A 257 -8.59 -2.11 -16.81
N TYR A 258 -8.28 -2.85 -15.74
CA TYR A 258 -6.96 -2.78 -15.11
C TYR A 258 -5.88 -3.33 -16.01
N ARG A 259 -6.15 -4.47 -16.67
CA ARG A 259 -5.21 -5.04 -17.63
C ARG A 259 -4.94 -4.08 -18.80
N MET A 260 -5.92 -3.28 -19.21
CA MET A 260 -5.75 -2.25 -20.23
C MET A 260 -4.91 -1.07 -19.73
N ILE A 261 -5.07 -0.64 -18.47
CA ILE A 261 -4.23 0.41 -17.86
C ILE A 261 -2.78 -0.07 -17.70
N ASP A 262 -2.59 -1.28 -17.16
CA ASP A 262 -1.27 -1.89 -16.99
C ASP A 262 -0.58 -2.09 -18.34
N LEU A 263 -1.30 -2.61 -19.34
CA LEU A 263 -0.76 -2.83 -20.68
C LEU A 263 -0.45 -1.50 -21.39
N SER A 264 -1.36 -0.53 -21.34
CA SER A 264 -1.14 0.77 -21.99
C SER A 264 0.02 1.52 -21.33
N SER A 265 0.10 1.56 -20.01
CA SER A 265 1.23 2.17 -19.30
C SER A 265 2.56 1.45 -19.58
N ALA A 266 2.57 0.11 -19.67
CA ALA A 266 3.74 -0.66 -20.05
C ALA A 266 4.17 -0.41 -21.51
N VAL A 267 3.23 -0.35 -22.45
CA VAL A 267 3.51 -0.08 -23.86
C VAL A 267 4.02 1.33 -24.06
N ILE A 268 3.40 2.33 -23.41
CA ILE A 268 3.83 3.74 -23.53
C ILE A 268 5.23 3.93 -22.92
N SER A 269 5.50 3.35 -21.74
CA SER A 269 6.82 3.45 -21.09
C SER A 269 7.92 2.75 -21.90
N THR A 270 7.67 1.54 -22.39
CA THR A 270 8.64 0.81 -23.24
C THR A 270 8.87 1.51 -24.57
N ALA A 271 7.83 2.05 -25.21
CA ALA A 271 7.96 2.82 -26.44
C ALA A 271 8.74 4.12 -26.24
N ALA A 272 8.55 4.82 -25.11
CA ALA A 272 9.29 6.04 -24.77
C ALA A 272 10.78 5.77 -24.53
N ILE A 273 11.10 4.68 -23.84
CA ILE A 273 12.49 4.27 -23.60
C ILE A 273 13.15 3.81 -24.92
N ALA A 274 12.44 3.00 -25.72
CA ALA A 274 12.98 2.51 -26.99
C ALA A 274 13.24 3.63 -27.99
N SER A 275 12.33 4.59 -28.12
CA SER A 275 12.51 5.73 -29.04
C SER A 275 13.63 6.68 -28.61
N SER A 276 13.75 6.94 -27.30
CA SER A 276 14.82 7.78 -26.75
C SER A 276 16.20 7.12 -26.92
N VAL A 277 16.32 5.82 -26.69
CA VAL A 277 17.56 5.05 -26.92
C VAL A 277 17.91 5.00 -28.41
N TYR A 278 16.95 4.75 -29.29
CA TYR A 278 17.16 4.71 -30.74
C TYR A 278 17.70 6.05 -31.28
N LEU A 279 17.12 7.17 -30.84
CA LEU A 279 17.58 8.49 -31.25
C LEU A 279 18.94 8.87 -30.67
N ALA A 280 19.28 8.38 -29.48
CA ALA A 280 20.61 8.53 -28.89
C ALA A 280 21.67 7.81 -29.75
N LEU A 281 21.38 6.59 -30.23
CA LEU A 281 22.31 5.79 -31.03
C LEU A 281 22.61 6.41 -32.41
N ILE A 282 21.63 7.06 -33.04
CA ILE A 282 21.78 7.70 -34.36
C ILE A 282 22.46 9.09 -34.26
N GLY A 283 22.67 9.61 -33.05
CA GLY A 283 23.31 10.92 -32.84
C GLY A 283 22.45 12.11 -33.29
N ARG A 284 21.16 11.90 -33.62
CA ARG A 284 20.19 12.93 -34.02
C ARG A 284 19.43 13.52 -32.83
N MET A 285 20.05 13.53 -31.66
CA MET A 285 19.43 14.04 -30.44
C MET A 285 19.45 15.58 -30.44
N SER A 286 18.53 16.18 -31.21
CA SER A 286 18.29 17.62 -31.22
C SER A 286 17.31 18.02 -30.12
N PHE A 287 17.47 19.24 -29.58
CA PHE A 287 16.58 19.82 -28.58
C PHE A 287 15.11 19.78 -29.00
N ASN A 288 14.81 20.07 -30.27
CA ASN A 288 13.45 20.06 -30.81
C ASN A 288 12.83 18.65 -30.81
N VAL A 289 13.64 17.62 -31.06
CA VAL A 289 13.18 16.22 -31.10
C VAL A 289 12.89 15.72 -29.69
N LEU A 290 13.74 16.07 -28.72
CA LEU A 290 13.51 15.72 -27.31
C LEU A 290 12.28 16.41 -26.74
N GLY A 291 12.09 17.70 -27.03
CA GLY A 291 10.90 18.45 -26.63
C GLY A 291 9.62 17.89 -27.25
N ALA A 292 9.65 17.52 -28.53
CA ALA A 292 8.49 16.92 -29.19
C ALA A 292 8.14 15.54 -28.60
N LEU A 293 9.13 14.69 -28.33
CA LEU A 293 8.88 13.37 -27.75
C LEU A 293 8.33 13.45 -26.32
N SER A 294 8.84 14.34 -25.48
CA SER A 294 8.33 14.49 -24.11
C SER A 294 6.87 14.93 -24.09
N ILE A 295 6.46 15.81 -25.01
CA ILE A 295 5.07 16.23 -25.18
C ILE A 295 4.21 15.06 -25.67
N ILE A 296 4.67 14.30 -26.68
CA ILE A 296 3.92 13.16 -27.23
C ILE A 296 3.70 12.08 -26.17
N TYR A 297 4.75 11.66 -25.47
CA TYR A 297 4.64 10.64 -24.43
C TYR A 297 3.91 11.16 -23.19
N GLY A 298 4.11 12.43 -22.82
CA GLY A 298 3.35 13.07 -21.74
C GLY A 298 1.85 13.07 -22.02
N ALA A 299 1.46 13.44 -23.24
CA ALA A 299 0.07 13.39 -23.69
C ALA A 299 -0.47 11.95 -23.72
N ALA A 300 0.33 10.98 -24.17
CA ALA A 300 -0.06 9.57 -24.17
C ALA A 300 -0.35 9.03 -22.77
N PHE A 301 0.38 9.48 -21.74
CA PHE A 301 0.15 9.10 -20.34
C PHE A 301 -1.12 9.70 -19.72
N LEU A 302 -1.70 10.76 -20.29
CA LEU A 302 -2.95 11.33 -19.79
C LEU A 302 -4.12 10.34 -19.89
N VAL A 303 -4.13 9.50 -20.94
CA VAL A 303 -5.20 8.52 -21.18
C VAL A 303 -5.28 7.47 -20.06
N PRO A 304 -4.21 6.69 -19.75
CA PRO A 304 -4.25 5.74 -18.64
C PRO A 304 -4.42 6.44 -17.29
N GLY A 305 -3.88 7.66 -17.12
CA GLY A 305 -4.05 8.45 -15.90
C GLY A 305 -5.51 8.84 -15.63
N TRP A 306 -6.25 9.25 -16.66
CA TRP A 306 -7.67 9.58 -16.53
C TRP A 306 -8.52 8.33 -16.24
N MET A 307 -8.23 7.21 -16.91
CA MET A 307 -8.88 5.92 -16.63
C MET A 307 -8.63 5.46 -15.18
N ALA A 308 -7.39 5.56 -14.71
CA ALA A 308 -7.03 5.22 -13.33
C ALA A 308 -7.79 6.09 -12.32
N LYS A 309 -7.85 7.42 -12.55
CA LYS A 309 -8.62 8.34 -11.71
C LYS A 309 -10.10 7.99 -11.64
N GLY A 310 -10.70 7.55 -12.75
CA GLY A 310 -12.09 7.10 -12.78
C GLY A 310 -12.34 5.86 -11.91
N ILE A 311 -11.41 4.90 -11.96
CA ILE A 311 -11.46 3.67 -11.14
C ILE A 311 -11.26 3.99 -9.66
N GLU A 312 -10.26 4.81 -9.31
CA GLU A 312 -10.02 5.26 -7.94
C GLU A 312 -11.22 6.00 -7.37
N GLY A 313 -11.89 6.83 -8.19
CA GLY A 313 -13.11 7.52 -7.80
C GLY A 313 -14.25 6.55 -7.48
N LEU A 314 -14.39 5.47 -8.25
CA LEU A 314 -15.36 4.40 -7.98
C LEU A 314 -15.05 3.66 -6.68
N ILE A 315 -13.79 3.28 -6.44
CA ILE A 315 -13.37 2.61 -5.21
C ILE A 315 -13.65 3.51 -4.00
N ARG A 316 -13.32 4.80 -4.10
CA ARG A 316 -13.52 5.76 -3.02
C ARG A 316 -14.98 5.92 -2.65
N GLU A 317 -15.86 6.02 -3.64
CA GLU A 317 -17.30 6.11 -3.40
C GLU A 317 -17.83 4.85 -2.70
N ILE A 318 -17.38 3.66 -3.11
CA ILE A 318 -17.74 2.40 -2.45
C ILE A 318 -17.21 2.38 -1.01
N ASP A 319 -15.96 2.77 -0.78
CA ASP A 319 -15.37 2.85 0.55
C ASP A 319 -16.11 3.84 1.45
N ASP A 320 -16.63 4.94 0.91
CA ASP A 320 -17.35 5.95 1.68
C ASP A 320 -18.73 5.45 2.16
N PHE A 321 -19.45 4.66 1.34
CA PHE A 321 -20.76 4.12 1.69
C PHE A 321 -20.73 2.77 2.44
N PHE A 322 -19.61 2.04 2.38
CA PHE A 322 -19.48 0.72 3.01
C PHE A 322 -19.75 0.70 4.53
N PRO A 323 -19.29 1.65 5.36
CA PRO A 323 -19.57 1.68 6.80
C PRO A 323 -21.06 1.77 7.12
N VAL A 324 -21.80 2.57 6.35
CA VAL A 324 -23.25 2.72 6.50
C VAL A 324 -23.92 1.38 6.19
N PHE A 325 -23.54 0.77 5.07
CA PHE A 325 -24.03 -0.53 4.68
C PHE A 325 -23.77 -1.61 5.74
N ILE A 326 -22.52 -1.78 6.18
CA ILE A 326 -22.16 -2.89 7.07
C ILE A 326 -22.84 -2.77 8.44
N ARG A 327 -22.97 -1.54 8.96
CA ARG A 327 -23.65 -1.27 10.23
C ARG A 327 -25.14 -1.55 10.12
N SER A 328 -25.80 -1.05 9.08
CA SER A 328 -27.24 -1.24 8.88
C SER A 328 -27.60 -2.69 8.53
N TYR A 329 -26.78 -3.36 7.71
CA TYR A 329 -26.95 -4.78 7.40
C TYR A 329 -26.78 -5.64 8.66
N ALA A 330 -25.80 -5.34 9.53
CA ALA A 330 -25.60 -6.07 10.78
C ALA A 330 -26.83 -6.03 11.70
N LEU A 331 -27.45 -4.85 11.86
CA LEU A 331 -28.68 -4.69 12.65
C LEU A 331 -29.87 -5.46 12.04
N ASN A 332 -30.02 -5.42 10.72
CA ASN A 332 -31.07 -6.18 10.04
C ASN A 332 -30.84 -7.69 10.11
N TYR A 333 -29.59 -8.13 10.08
CA TYR A 333 -29.25 -9.55 10.18
C TYR A 333 -29.48 -10.11 11.58
N GLU A 334 -29.22 -9.33 12.62
CA GLU A 334 -29.51 -9.71 14.00
C GLU A 334 -31.02 -9.87 14.25
N THR A 335 -31.85 -9.02 13.64
CA THR A 335 -33.31 -9.12 13.73
C THR A 335 -33.89 -10.25 12.87
N ILE A 336 -33.34 -10.46 11.67
CA ILE A 336 -33.78 -11.49 10.72
C ILE A 336 -32.55 -12.32 10.32
N PRO A 337 -32.31 -13.49 10.94
CA PRO A 337 -31.14 -14.35 10.69
C PRO A 337 -31.26 -15.10 9.35
N ASN A 338 -31.38 -14.35 8.27
CA ASN A 338 -31.41 -14.81 6.90
C ASN A 338 -30.71 -13.76 6.02
N MET A 339 -29.57 -14.13 5.44
CA MET A 339 -28.70 -13.20 4.72
C MET A 339 -29.40 -12.48 3.56
N ALA A 340 -30.31 -13.17 2.85
CA ALA A 340 -31.06 -12.56 1.75
C ALA A 340 -32.12 -11.57 2.26
N LYS A 341 -32.91 -11.98 3.26
CA LYS A 341 -33.99 -11.13 3.81
C LYS A 341 -33.44 -9.89 4.53
N ALA A 342 -32.32 -10.03 5.24
CA ALA A 342 -31.63 -8.94 5.91
C ALA A 342 -31.06 -7.88 4.94
N LEU A 343 -30.76 -8.29 3.71
CA LEU A 343 -30.23 -7.40 2.66
C LEU A 343 -31.32 -6.56 1.99
N LYS A 344 -32.57 -7.06 1.94
CA LYS A 344 -33.68 -6.42 1.22
C LYS A 344 -33.90 -4.93 1.59
N PRO A 345 -33.91 -4.53 2.88
CA PRO A 345 -34.07 -3.12 3.24
C PRO A 345 -32.91 -2.23 2.75
N MET A 346 -31.70 -2.79 2.60
CA MET A 346 -30.51 -2.05 2.16
C MET A 346 -30.53 -1.72 0.66
N LEU A 347 -31.32 -2.42 -0.14
CA LEU A 347 -31.45 -2.16 -1.57
C LEU A 347 -32.26 -0.89 -1.88
N ILE A 348 -33.10 -0.46 -0.93
CA ILE A 348 -33.90 0.77 -1.03
C ILE A 348 -33.05 1.99 -0.63
N VAL A 349 -32.00 1.79 0.16
CA VAL A 349 -31.10 2.86 0.60
C VAL A 349 -30.21 3.30 -0.56
N GLU A 350 -30.08 4.61 -0.75
CA GLU A 350 -29.16 5.19 -1.73
C GLU A 350 -27.70 5.02 -1.27
N LEU A 351 -27.06 3.92 -1.67
CA LEU A 351 -25.66 3.61 -1.40
C LEU A 351 -24.75 3.89 -2.61
N GLY A 352 -25.20 4.75 -3.52
CA GLY A 352 -24.49 5.11 -4.75
C GLY A 352 -24.11 3.88 -5.58
N LYS A 353 -22.84 3.79 -5.98
CA LYS A 353 -22.32 2.64 -6.75
C LYS A 353 -22.36 1.29 -6.02
N LEU A 354 -22.48 1.28 -4.69
CA LEU A 354 -22.57 0.05 -3.92
C LEU A 354 -23.93 -0.64 -4.13
N THR A 355 -25.02 0.10 -4.36
CA THR A 355 -26.38 -0.45 -4.55
C THR A 355 -26.41 -1.53 -5.62
N ARG A 356 -25.81 -1.30 -6.80
CA ARG A 356 -25.77 -2.27 -7.89
C ARG A 356 -25.05 -3.58 -7.52
N ILE A 357 -24.01 -3.49 -6.70
CA ILE A 357 -23.26 -4.66 -6.22
C ILE A 357 -24.12 -5.46 -5.23
N LEU A 358 -24.87 -4.77 -4.38
CA LEU A 358 -25.79 -5.38 -3.42
C LEU A 358 -27.02 -6.00 -4.10
N GLU A 359 -27.53 -5.40 -5.18
CA GLU A 359 -28.59 -6.00 -6.01
C GLU A 359 -28.13 -7.34 -6.61
N ASN A 360 -26.91 -7.38 -7.17
CA ASN A 360 -26.32 -8.62 -7.67
C ASN A 360 -26.18 -9.67 -6.56
N LEU A 361 -25.73 -9.26 -5.38
CA LEU A 361 -25.64 -10.14 -4.22
C LEU A 361 -27.01 -10.69 -3.82
N TYR A 362 -28.02 -9.83 -3.74
CA TYR A 362 -29.39 -10.23 -3.40
C TYR A 362 -29.93 -11.25 -4.40
N ALA A 363 -29.76 -11.01 -5.70
CA ALA A 363 -30.14 -11.96 -6.74
C ALA A 363 -29.41 -13.30 -6.62
N ARG A 364 -28.13 -13.30 -6.23
CA ARG A 364 -27.35 -14.54 -6.00
C ARG A 364 -27.84 -15.33 -4.79
N LEU A 365 -28.10 -14.64 -3.69
CA LEU A 365 -28.61 -15.24 -2.46
C LEU A 365 -30.03 -15.80 -2.65
N LEU A 366 -30.88 -15.13 -3.45
CA LEU A 366 -32.20 -15.65 -3.83
C LEU A 366 -32.11 -16.90 -4.71
N ASN A 367 -31.13 -16.97 -5.61
CA ASN A 367 -30.88 -18.14 -6.46
C ASN A 367 -30.14 -19.29 -5.72
N SER A 368 -30.11 -19.26 -4.39
CA SER A 368 -29.49 -20.29 -3.54
C SER A 368 -28.01 -20.57 -3.86
N ILE A 369 -27.29 -19.58 -4.39
CA ILE A 369 -25.83 -19.66 -4.50
C ILE A 369 -25.25 -19.66 -3.08
N ASP A 370 -24.22 -20.47 -2.86
CA ASP A 370 -23.53 -20.55 -1.58
C ASP A 370 -23.17 -19.13 -1.07
N PRO A 371 -23.57 -18.76 0.17
CA PRO A 371 -23.36 -17.41 0.66
C PRO A 371 -21.88 -17.01 0.71
N THR A 372 -20.98 -17.94 1.05
CA THR A 372 -19.54 -17.65 1.16
C THR A 372 -18.97 -17.25 -0.20
N ILE A 373 -19.42 -17.94 -1.27
CA ILE A 373 -19.06 -17.63 -2.65
C ILE A 373 -19.71 -16.32 -3.10
N ALA A 374 -21.01 -16.13 -2.82
CA ALA A 374 -21.76 -14.95 -3.25
C ALA A 374 -21.15 -13.65 -2.66
N TRP A 375 -20.82 -13.67 -1.38
CA TRP A 375 -20.13 -12.56 -0.73
C TRP A 375 -18.66 -12.43 -1.16
N GLY A 376 -17.97 -13.54 -1.44
CA GLY A 376 -16.65 -13.51 -2.06
C GLY A 376 -16.64 -12.79 -3.41
N MET A 377 -17.70 -12.95 -4.21
CA MET A 377 -17.86 -12.20 -5.47
C MET A 377 -18.07 -10.71 -5.23
N VAL A 378 -18.79 -10.30 -4.18
CA VAL A 378 -18.95 -8.88 -3.81
C VAL A 378 -17.62 -8.23 -3.49
N ALA A 379 -16.74 -8.94 -2.78
CA ALA A 379 -15.37 -8.47 -2.52
C ALA A 379 -14.56 -8.26 -3.81
N SER A 380 -14.82 -9.04 -4.87
CA SER A 380 -14.19 -8.84 -6.17
C SER A 380 -14.83 -7.70 -6.98
N GLU A 381 -16.14 -7.52 -6.88
CA GLU A 381 -16.90 -6.47 -7.59
C GLU A 381 -16.67 -5.08 -7.02
N SER A 382 -16.49 -4.98 -5.70
CA SER A 382 -16.19 -3.73 -5.01
C SER A 382 -14.84 -3.14 -5.41
N ARG A 383 -13.91 -4.00 -5.89
CA ARG A 383 -12.52 -3.68 -6.27
C ARG A 383 -11.65 -3.12 -5.15
N SER A 384 -12.23 -2.80 -3.99
CA SER A 384 -11.57 -2.25 -2.81
C SER A 384 -11.03 -3.34 -1.90
N GLU A 385 -9.72 -3.29 -1.62
CA GLU A 385 -9.10 -4.22 -0.67
C GLU A 385 -9.62 -3.97 0.75
N LEU A 386 -9.97 -2.73 1.08
CA LEU A 386 -10.55 -2.36 2.36
C LEU A 386 -11.87 -3.10 2.60
N VAL A 387 -12.79 -2.98 1.65
CA VAL A 387 -14.10 -3.65 1.67
C VAL A 387 -13.93 -5.16 1.74
N ARG A 388 -13.03 -5.73 0.92
CA ARG A 388 -12.77 -7.18 0.94
C ARG A 388 -12.38 -7.67 2.34
N ARG A 389 -11.46 -6.97 3.01
CA ARG A 389 -10.95 -7.35 4.33
C ARG A 389 -12.06 -7.31 5.38
N PHE A 390 -12.77 -6.19 5.47
CA PHE A 390 -13.87 -6.05 6.42
C PHE A 390 -15.02 -7.00 6.14
N LEU A 391 -15.36 -7.20 4.87
CA LEU A 391 -16.43 -8.10 4.48
C LEU A 391 -16.10 -9.56 4.83
N ARG A 392 -14.84 -9.99 4.61
CA ARG A 392 -14.40 -11.34 5.01
C ARG A 392 -14.51 -11.54 6.52
N ILE A 393 -13.99 -10.60 7.31
CA ILE A 393 -14.10 -10.61 8.79
C ILE A 393 -15.56 -10.71 9.23
N PHE A 394 -16.44 -9.95 8.58
CA PHE A 394 -17.85 -9.91 8.91
C PHE A 394 -18.57 -11.25 8.61
N ILE A 395 -18.29 -11.87 7.46
CA ILE A 395 -18.86 -13.18 7.11
C ILE A 395 -18.35 -14.27 8.06
N ASP A 396 -17.05 -14.27 8.34
CA ASP A 396 -16.42 -15.19 9.29
C ASP A 396 -17.02 -15.07 10.69
N THR A 397 -17.51 -13.87 11.06
CA THR A 397 -18.23 -13.62 12.30
C THR A 397 -19.63 -14.23 12.25
N ILE A 398 -20.37 -14.03 11.16
CA ILE A 398 -21.72 -14.60 11.00
C ILE A 398 -21.68 -16.13 11.02
N GLU A 399 -20.75 -16.75 10.30
CA GLU A 399 -20.59 -18.21 10.23
C GLU A 399 -20.27 -18.83 11.59
N ARG A 400 -19.57 -18.09 12.46
CA ARG A 400 -19.19 -18.54 13.80
C ARG A 400 -20.19 -18.14 14.89
N GLY A 401 -21.33 -17.54 14.52
CA GLY A 401 -22.35 -17.13 15.48
C GLY A 401 -21.92 -15.98 16.39
N GLY A 402 -21.01 -15.13 15.92
CA GLY A 402 -20.60 -13.91 16.64
C GLY A 402 -21.72 -12.89 16.77
N ARG A 403 -21.54 -11.92 17.68
CA ARG A 403 -22.49 -10.80 17.87
C ARG A 403 -22.38 -9.82 16.72
N VAL A 404 -23.20 -10.04 15.70
CA VAL A 404 -23.10 -9.37 14.39
C VAL A 404 -23.28 -7.85 14.50
N SER A 405 -24.17 -7.35 15.36
CA SER A 405 -24.41 -5.91 15.54
C SER A 405 -23.22 -5.17 16.14
N GLU A 406 -22.66 -5.70 17.23
CA GLU A 406 -21.46 -5.16 17.87
C GLU A 406 -20.27 -5.17 16.93
N VAL A 407 -20.07 -6.29 16.21
CA VAL A 407 -19.02 -6.42 15.22
C VAL A 407 -19.25 -5.46 14.05
N GLY A 408 -20.46 -5.37 13.52
CA GLY A 408 -20.81 -4.45 12.44
C GLY A 408 -20.55 -2.99 12.79
N ALA A 409 -20.85 -2.58 14.03
CA ALA A 409 -20.52 -1.25 14.54
C ALA A 409 -18.99 -1.05 14.63
N SER A 410 -18.26 -2.00 15.22
CA SER A 410 -16.80 -1.94 15.35
C SER A 410 -16.08 -1.90 13.99
N LEU A 411 -16.51 -2.71 13.02
CA LEU A 411 -15.96 -2.71 11.66
C LEU A 411 -16.26 -1.38 10.95
N SER A 412 -17.47 -0.85 11.11
CA SER A 412 -17.84 0.48 10.57
C SER A 412 -16.95 1.58 11.13
N ASP A 413 -16.71 1.60 12.44
CA ASP A 413 -15.89 2.62 13.09
C ASP A 413 -14.42 2.53 12.66
N HIS A 414 -13.88 1.32 12.59
CA HIS A 414 -12.52 1.06 12.09
C HIS A 414 -12.39 1.44 10.59
N HIS A 415 -13.36 1.10 9.75
CA HIS A 415 -13.36 1.48 8.34
C HIS A 415 -13.42 3.01 8.18
N ASN A 416 -14.30 3.69 8.93
CA ASN A 416 -14.40 5.15 8.94
C ASN A 416 -13.09 5.82 9.34
N LEU A 417 -12.37 5.26 10.32
CA LEU A 417 -11.05 5.74 10.70
C LEU A 417 -10.07 5.66 9.52
N ILE A 418 -9.97 4.50 8.85
CA ILE A 418 -9.06 4.33 7.71
C ILE A 418 -9.42 5.29 6.56
N VAL A 419 -10.72 5.45 6.25
CA VAL A 419 -11.18 6.40 5.24
C VAL A 419 -10.82 7.84 5.63
N ARG A 420 -10.99 8.23 6.91
CA ARG A 420 -10.59 9.55 7.42
C ARG A 420 -9.10 9.79 7.26
N LEU A 421 -8.26 8.82 7.65
CA LEU A 421 -6.82 8.88 7.49
C LEU A 421 -6.40 9.04 6.02
N ARG A 422 -7.07 8.35 5.10
CA ARG A 422 -6.88 8.51 3.65
C ARG A 422 -7.30 9.91 3.16
N ARG A 423 -8.42 10.44 3.64
CA ARG A 423 -8.88 11.80 3.28
C ARG A 423 -7.89 12.87 3.76
N ASN A 424 -7.38 12.76 4.99
CA ASN A 424 -6.38 13.67 5.53
C ASN A 424 -5.10 13.68 4.68
N ARG A 425 -4.62 12.50 4.29
CA ARG A 425 -3.47 12.37 3.37
C ARG A 425 -3.73 13.04 2.03
N LEU A 426 -4.92 12.85 1.44
CA LEU A 426 -5.27 13.48 0.16
C LEU A 426 -5.40 15.00 0.25
N GLN A 427 -5.86 15.55 1.38
CA GLN A 427 -5.89 16.99 1.60
C GLN A 427 -4.48 17.58 1.62
N ILE A 428 -3.56 16.91 2.31
CA ILE A 428 -2.15 17.32 2.39
C ILE A 428 -1.46 17.25 1.03
N ALA A 429 -1.81 16.28 0.20
CA ALA A 429 -1.26 16.18 -1.16
C ALA A 429 -1.81 17.24 -2.14
N LYS A 430 -2.92 17.91 -1.81
CA LYS A 430 -3.52 18.96 -2.65
C LYS A 430 -3.00 20.37 -2.33
N THR A 431 -2.52 20.59 -1.11
CA THR A 431 -1.73 21.77 -0.72
C THR A 431 -0.31 21.66 -1.25
#